data_AF-A0A1C7Z0F0-F1
#
_entry.id   AF-A0A1C7Z0F0-F1
#
_cell.length_a   1.000
_cell.length_b   1.000
_cell.length_c   1.000
_cell.angle_alpha   90.00
_cell.angle_beta   90.00
_cell.angle_gamma   90.00
#
_symmetry.space_group_name_H-M   'P 1'
#
loop_
_entity.id
_entity.type
_entity.pdbx_description
1 polymer ?
#
loop_
_entity_poly.entity_id
_entity_poly.type
_entity_poly.pdbx_seq_one_letter_code
_entity_poly.pdbx_strand_id
1 'polypeptide(L)'
;METNTYAALVGFVDMLMDAICVVDSRGRYVYVSAASERIFGYSPAELVGKQMLDLVHPDDRERTLAAARDIMTGQPKLHFENRYIHKDGHVVHIMWSARWSEVDRLRIAVARDITELKRSEALRQALFDISEAAHTAGDLVELFRHMHEIIGTLLPAQNFSVALFDPLRAQLNFPYHIDEQDPLRQSPVAQTLALEIAATGAAVLFCGQKKASLSQTLISLMDDNSSCWLGVPLNAQSGTIGALMVKGHSGEGHYSEQDQELLQFIANQATAAIERQRMHERLQQMAQFDPLTHLPNRMLLHERLLGSLEHARLSDGKLAVLYLDLDKFKLVNDTFGHAAGDALLQEVARRLIQCVRETDTVARIGGDEFIVLLDRINKEEDANIVARKILVGLNEPINFNGVDWPIMPSIGVAHFPDDGADLAQLFKYADEAMYLAKKNGGNRFQG
;
A
#
# COMPACT_ATOMS: atom_id res chain seq x y z
N MET A 1 -22.31 -42.78 -55.35
CA MET A 1 -21.75 -41.41 -55.24
C MET A 1 -22.07 -40.73 -53.91
N GLU A 2 -23.15 -41.11 -53.20
CA GLU A 2 -23.55 -40.46 -51.93
C GLU A 2 -22.62 -40.71 -50.71
N THR A 3 -21.93 -41.86 -50.66
CA THR A 3 -21.01 -42.20 -49.56
C THR A 3 -19.79 -41.30 -49.46
N ASN A 4 -19.36 -40.68 -50.57
CA ASN A 4 -18.17 -39.85 -50.61
C ASN A 4 -18.43 -38.42 -50.07
N THR A 5 -19.68 -37.95 -50.16
CA THR A 5 -20.08 -36.61 -49.71
C THR A 5 -20.21 -36.54 -48.19
N TYR A 6 -20.74 -37.58 -47.55
CA TYR A 6 -20.83 -37.68 -46.08
C TYR A 6 -19.46 -37.81 -45.42
N ALA A 7 -18.56 -38.64 -45.97
CA ALA A 7 -17.20 -38.77 -45.47
C ALA A 7 -16.42 -37.45 -45.55
N ALA A 8 -16.61 -36.69 -46.64
CA ALA A 8 -16.03 -35.35 -46.78
C ALA A 8 -16.59 -34.35 -45.75
N LEU A 9 -17.91 -34.38 -45.49
CA LEU A 9 -18.56 -33.54 -44.47
C LEU A 9 -18.03 -33.80 -43.05
N VAL A 10 -17.83 -35.07 -42.68
CA VAL A 10 -17.20 -35.43 -41.39
C VAL A 10 -15.76 -34.92 -41.34
N GLY A 11 -15.00 -35.09 -42.42
CA GLY A 11 -13.63 -34.55 -42.51
C GLY A 11 -13.55 -33.03 -42.36
N PHE A 12 -14.50 -32.27 -42.91
CA PHE A 12 -14.55 -30.81 -42.73
C PHE A 12 -14.90 -30.41 -41.30
N VAL A 13 -15.82 -31.13 -40.65
CA VAL A 13 -16.19 -30.87 -39.24
C VAL A 13 -15.03 -31.13 -38.30
N ASP A 14 -14.20 -32.14 -38.56
CA ASP A 14 -13.04 -32.48 -37.74
C ASP A 14 -11.86 -31.50 -37.91
N MET A 15 -11.87 -30.67 -38.96
CA MET A 15 -10.92 -29.57 -39.15
C MET A 15 -11.35 -28.26 -38.46
N LEU A 16 -12.54 -28.22 -37.86
CA LEU A 16 -12.99 -27.05 -37.10
C LEU A 16 -12.25 -26.95 -35.76
N MET A 17 -11.99 -25.72 -35.34
CA MET A 17 -11.42 -25.45 -34.01
C MET A 17 -12.45 -25.68 -32.90
N ASP A 18 -13.72 -25.36 -33.16
CA ASP A 18 -14.83 -25.57 -32.21
C ASP A 18 -15.31 -27.03 -32.29
N ALA A 19 -15.65 -27.62 -31.14
CA ALA A 19 -16.16 -28.99 -31.10
C ALA A 19 -17.66 -29.02 -31.43
N ILE A 20 -18.06 -29.89 -32.35
CA ILE A 20 -19.49 -30.18 -32.57
C ILE A 20 -19.86 -31.35 -31.68
N CYS A 21 -20.86 -31.16 -30.83
CA CYS A 21 -21.39 -32.17 -29.93
C CYS A 21 -22.87 -32.40 -30.25
N VAL A 22 -23.26 -33.66 -30.40
CA VAL A 22 -24.65 -34.06 -30.59
C VAL A 22 -25.02 -35.03 -29.49
N VAL A 23 -26.11 -34.73 -28.78
CA VAL A 23 -26.59 -35.58 -27.67
C VAL A 23 -28.05 -35.99 -27.89
N ASP A 24 -28.41 -37.14 -27.33
CA ASP A 24 -29.80 -37.62 -27.31
C ASP A 24 -30.67 -36.83 -26.30
N SER A 25 -31.97 -37.12 -26.27
CA SER A 25 -32.92 -36.52 -25.32
C SER A 25 -32.58 -36.73 -23.83
N ARG A 26 -31.69 -37.69 -23.51
CA ARG A 26 -31.22 -37.99 -22.16
C ARG A 26 -29.88 -37.33 -21.85
N GLY A 27 -29.25 -36.66 -22.83
CA GLY A 27 -27.96 -35.99 -22.69
C GLY A 27 -26.75 -36.87 -22.98
N ARG A 28 -26.91 -38.07 -23.54
CA ARG A 28 -25.78 -38.92 -23.92
C ARG A 28 -25.21 -38.48 -25.26
N TYR A 29 -23.88 -38.41 -25.37
CA TYR A 29 -23.23 -38.10 -26.65
C TYR A 29 -23.53 -39.18 -27.69
N VAL A 30 -24.01 -38.76 -28.85
CA VAL A 30 -24.27 -39.59 -30.03
C VAL A 30 -23.19 -39.36 -31.09
N TYR A 31 -22.70 -38.11 -31.19
CA TYR A 31 -21.58 -37.73 -32.05
C TYR A 31 -20.79 -36.60 -31.41
N VAL A 32 -19.47 -36.63 -31.56
CA VAL A 32 -18.56 -35.55 -31.16
C VAL A 32 -17.45 -35.42 -32.21
N SER A 33 -17.11 -34.20 -32.62
CA SER A 33 -15.99 -33.97 -33.55
C SER A 33 -14.62 -34.13 -32.88
N ALA A 34 -13.57 -34.32 -33.68
CA ALA A 34 -12.20 -34.54 -33.21
C ALA A 34 -11.66 -33.42 -32.30
N ALA A 35 -12.14 -32.18 -32.47
CA ALA A 35 -11.75 -31.04 -31.64
C ALA A 35 -12.05 -31.22 -30.13
N SER A 36 -12.91 -32.18 -29.76
CA SER A 36 -13.19 -32.52 -28.37
C SER A 36 -11.97 -33.03 -27.59
N GLU A 37 -10.98 -33.65 -28.25
CA GLU A 37 -9.74 -34.08 -27.58
C GLU A 37 -8.98 -32.89 -27.02
N ARG A 38 -8.90 -31.81 -27.82
CA ARG A 38 -8.20 -30.59 -27.42
C ARG A 38 -8.95 -29.84 -26.31
N ILE A 39 -10.28 -29.82 -26.37
CA ILE A 39 -11.12 -29.01 -25.46
C ILE A 39 -11.38 -29.76 -24.14
N PHE A 40 -11.68 -31.05 -24.18
CA PHE A 40 -12.09 -31.83 -23.01
C PHE A 40 -11.07 -32.89 -22.59
N GLY A 41 -10.08 -33.19 -23.43
CA GLY A 41 -9.06 -34.23 -23.17
C GLY A 41 -9.52 -35.64 -23.53
N TYR A 42 -10.75 -35.80 -24.03
CA TYR A 42 -11.33 -37.09 -24.37
C TYR A 42 -11.49 -37.24 -25.88
N SER A 43 -11.14 -38.42 -26.38
CA SER A 43 -11.40 -38.78 -27.78
C SER A 43 -12.90 -38.90 -28.05
N PRO A 44 -13.36 -38.68 -29.31
CA PRO A 44 -14.74 -38.93 -29.69
C PRO A 44 -15.23 -40.32 -29.29
N ALA A 45 -14.37 -41.35 -29.43
CA ALA A 45 -14.68 -42.72 -29.05
C ALA A 45 -14.89 -42.90 -27.54
N GLU A 46 -14.20 -42.12 -26.71
CA GLU A 46 -14.41 -42.12 -25.25
C GLU A 46 -15.67 -41.37 -24.84
N LEU A 47 -16.06 -40.32 -25.59
CA LEU A 47 -17.20 -39.47 -25.26
C LEU A 47 -18.54 -40.08 -25.70
N VAL A 48 -18.61 -40.72 -26.87
CA VAL A 48 -19.85 -41.31 -27.38
C VAL A 48 -20.42 -42.31 -26.36
N GLY A 49 -21.69 -42.12 -25.99
CA GLY A 49 -22.41 -42.90 -24.97
C GLY A 49 -22.30 -42.37 -23.53
N LYS A 50 -21.30 -41.54 -23.20
CA LYS A 50 -21.19 -40.90 -21.88
C LYS A 50 -22.27 -39.85 -21.67
N GLN A 51 -22.59 -39.59 -20.40
CA GLN A 51 -23.47 -38.49 -20.03
C GLN A 51 -22.71 -37.17 -20.11
N MET A 52 -23.24 -36.16 -20.79
CA MET A 52 -22.58 -34.86 -20.88
C MET A 52 -22.38 -34.19 -19.51
N LEU A 53 -23.28 -34.46 -18.55
CA LEU A 53 -23.26 -33.89 -17.21
C LEU A 53 -22.10 -34.39 -16.35
N ASP A 54 -21.52 -35.53 -16.71
CA ASP A 54 -20.38 -36.10 -16.00
C ASP A 54 -19.15 -35.19 -16.15
N LEU A 55 -19.05 -34.47 -17.27
CA LEU A 55 -17.97 -33.52 -17.55
C LEU A 55 -18.29 -32.09 -17.07
N VAL A 56 -19.54 -31.77 -16.72
CA VAL A 56 -19.91 -30.43 -16.27
C VAL A 56 -19.46 -30.22 -14.83
N HIS A 57 -18.85 -29.07 -14.55
CA HIS A 57 -18.45 -28.65 -13.21
C HIS A 57 -19.65 -28.73 -12.25
N PRO A 58 -19.51 -29.30 -11.03
CA PRO A 58 -20.62 -29.53 -10.11
C PRO A 58 -21.57 -28.35 -9.92
N ASP A 59 -21.02 -27.15 -9.68
CA ASP A 59 -21.79 -25.92 -9.47
C ASP A 59 -22.62 -25.48 -10.69
N ASP A 60 -22.22 -25.88 -11.89
CA ASP A 60 -22.85 -25.45 -13.14
C ASP A 60 -23.92 -26.45 -13.61
N ARG A 61 -24.06 -27.62 -12.96
CA ARG A 61 -24.94 -28.71 -13.39
C ARG A 61 -26.41 -28.33 -13.42
N GLU A 62 -26.93 -27.68 -12.38
CA GLU A 62 -28.33 -27.28 -12.30
C GLU A 62 -28.70 -26.27 -13.40
N ARG A 63 -27.86 -25.23 -13.57
CA ARG A 63 -28.02 -24.23 -14.62
C ARG A 63 -27.94 -24.86 -16.01
N THR A 64 -27.02 -25.80 -16.21
CA THR A 64 -26.87 -26.53 -17.48
C THR A 64 -28.09 -27.40 -17.79
N LEU A 65 -28.67 -28.06 -16.79
CA LEU A 65 -29.91 -28.83 -16.94
C LEU A 65 -31.12 -27.94 -17.28
N ALA A 66 -31.21 -26.76 -16.67
CA ALA A 66 -32.27 -25.79 -17.02
C ALA A 66 -32.15 -25.32 -18.47
N ALA A 67 -30.96 -24.88 -18.89
CA ALA A 67 -30.70 -24.48 -20.28
C ALA A 67 -30.96 -25.64 -21.26
N ALA A 68 -30.56 -26.86 -20.89
CA ALA A 68 -30.84 -28.06 -21.65
C ALA A 68 -32.35 -28.26 -21.88
N ARG A 69 -33.18 -28.10 -20.83
CA ARG A 69 -34.64 -28.21 -20.94
C ARG A 69 -35.24 -27.15 -21.87
N ASP A 70 -34.82 -25.89 -21.73
CA ASP A 70 -35.27 -24.81 -22.62
C ASP A 70 -35.01 -25.14 -24.09
N ILE A 71 -33.79 -25.61 -24.40
CA ILE A 71 -33.42 -25.97 -25.77
C ILE A 71 -34.33 -27.05 -26.33
N MET A 72 -34.66 -28.06 -25.53
CA MET A 72 -35.55 -29.16 -25.91
C MET A 72 -37.00 -28.70 -26.16
N THR A 73 -37.41 -27.56 -25.59
CA THR A 73 -38.71 -26.92 -25.89
C THR A 73 -38.70 -26.05 -27.14
N GLY A 74 -37.60 -26.07 -27.91
CA GLY A 74 -37.46 -25.34 -29.17
C GLY A 74 -36.81 -23.96 -29.03
N GLN A 75 -36.35 -23.57 -27.83
CA GLN A 75 -35.68 -22.28 -27.60
C GLN A 75 -34.15 -22.42 -27.74
N PRO A 76 -33.54 -22.04 -28.88
CA PRO A 76 -32.08 -22.15 -29.03
C PRO A 76 -31.33 -21.26 -28.03
N LYS A 77 -30.15 -21.69 -27.62
CA LYS A 77 -29.21 -20.88 -26.82
C LYS A 77 -27.97 -20.60 -27.67
N LEU A 78 -27.57 -19.34 -27.81
CA LEU A 78 -26.45 -18.96 -28.68
C LEU A 78 -25.14 -18.72 -27.93
N HIS A 79 -25.22 -18.30 -26.65
CA HIS A 79 -24.08 -17.89 -25.83
C HIS A 79 -24.21 -18.45 -24.40
N PHE A 80 -24.58 -19.72 -24.27
CA PHE A 80 -24.69 -20.32 -22.94
C PHE A 80 -23.29 -20.69 -22.45
N GLU A 81 -22.85 -20.08 -21.35
CA GLU A 81 -21.54 -20.36 -20.77
C GLU A 81 -21.65 -21.31 -19.57
N ASN A 82 -20.75 -22.29 -19.51
CA ASN A 82 -20.56 -23.12 -18.33
C ASN A 82 -19.15 -23.71 -18.28
N ARG A 83 -18.80 -24.24 -17.11
CA ARG A 83 -17.52 -24.86 -16.81
C ARG A 83 -17.59 -26.38 -17.01
N TYR A 84 -16.58 -26.92 -17.68
CA TYR A 84 -16.33 -28.35 -17.84
C TYR A 84 -15.04 -28.73 -17.11
N ILE A 85 -14.95 -29.98 -16.66
CA ILE A 85 -13.75 -30.57 -16.07
C ILE A 85 -13.05 -31.35 -17.18
N HIS A 86 -11.82 -30.94 -17.52
CA HIS A 86 -10.96 -31.63 -18.46
C HIS A 86 -10.50 -32.98 -17.90
N LYS A 87 -10.09 -33.90 -18.77
CA LYS A 87 -9.66 -35.27 -18.39
C LYS A 87 -8.53 -35.31 -17.34
N ASP A 88 -7.66 -34.31 -17.31
CA ASP A 88 -6.56 -34.16 -16.33
C ASP A 88 -6.98 -33.44 -15.03
N GLY A 89 -8.24 -33.00 -14.93
CA GLY A 89 -8.83 -32.37 -13.76
C GLY A 89 -8.93 -30.84 -13.80
N HIS A 90 -8.30 -30.13 -14.75
CA HIS A 90 -8.42 -28.67 -14.80
C HIS A 90 -9.78 -28.21 -15.34
N VAL A 91 -10.15 -26.96 -15.06
CA VAL A 91 -11.43 -26.38 -15.51
C VAL A 91 -11.29 -25.71 -16.88
N VAL A 92 -12.23 -26.00 -17.76
CA VAL A 92 -12.36 -25.42 -19.12
C VAL A 92 -13.65 -24.62 -19.19
N HIS A 93 -13.60 -23.40 -19.70
CA HIS A 93 -14.77 -22.57 -19.90
C HIS A 93 -15.29 -22.72 -21.33
N ILE A 94 -16.55 -23.09 -21.46
CA ILE A 94 -17.16 -23.36 -22.76
C ILE A 94 -18.30 -22.39 -23.02
N MET A 95 -18.30 -21.79 -24.21
CA MET A 95 -19.45 -21.10 -24.77
C MET A 95 -20.17 -22.05 -25.74
N TRP A 96 -21.45 -22.29 -25.45
CA TRP A 96 -22.31 -23.15 -26.24
C TRP A 96 -23.28 -22.37 -27.12
N SER A 97 -23.32 -22.75 -28.39
CA SER A 97 -24.45 -22.50 -29.28
C SER A 97 -25.17 -23.81 -29.55
N ALA A 98 -26.40 -23.97 -29.07
CA ALA A 98 -27.14 -25.22 -29.09
C ALA A 98 -28.59 -25.03 -29.54
N ARG A 99 -29.08 -26.01 -30.31
CA ARG A 99 -30.46 -26.10 -30.78
C ARG A 99 -30.98 -27.54 -30.70
N TRP A 100 -32.30 -27.67 -30.62
CA TRP A 100 -32.97 -28.96 -30.71
C TRP A 100 -33.38 -29.24 -32.16
N SER A 101 -33.11 -30.46 -32.63
CA SER A 101 -33.70 -30.99 -33.87
C SER A 101 -34.90 -31.85 -33.49
N GLU A 102 -36.11 -31.38 -33.78
CA GLU A 102 -37.33 -32.17 -33.56
C GLU A 102 -37.38 -33.42 -34.46
N VAL A 103 -36.85 -33.31 -35.67
CA VAL A 103 -36.83 -34.39 -36.68
C VAL A 103 -35.94 -35.54 -36.19
N ASP A 104 -34.72 -35.22 -35.76
CA ASP A 104 -33.74 -36.24 -35.37
C ASP A 104 -33.88 -36.64 -33.89
N ARG A 105 -34.64 -35.87 -33.10
CA ARG A 105 -34.68 -35.94 -31.63
C ARG A 105 -33.30 -35.87 -30.99
N LEU A 106 -32.46 -34.98 -31.53
CA LEU A 106 -31.10 -34.74 -31.08
C LEU A 106 -30.89 -33.26 -30.75
N ARG A 107 -30.11 -32.99 -29.71
CA ARG A 107 -29.61 -31.64 -29.46
C ARG A 107 -28.23 -31.50 -30.09
N ILE A 108 -28.13 -30.55 -31.00
CA ILE A 108 -26.90 -30.22 -31.72
C ILE A 108 -26.32 -28.97 -31.07
N ALA A 109 -25.06 -29.04 -30.66
CA ALA A 109 -24.35 -27.98 -29.97
C ALA A 109 -22.95 -27.79 -30.53
N VAL A 110 -22.51 -26.54 -30.60
CA VAL A 110 -21.13 -26.16 -30.90
C VAL A 110 -20.51 -25.66 -29.61
N ALA A 111 -19.38 -26.24 -29.24
CA ALA A 111 -18.59 -25.94 -28.06
C ALA A 111 -17.37 -25.11 -28.47
N ARG A 112 -17.33 -23.84 -28.05
CA ARG A 112 -16.13 -23.01 -28.17
C ARG A 112 -15.43 -22.93 -26.83
N ASP A 113 -14.15 -23.28 -26.82
CA ASP A 113 -13.29 -23.04 -25.67
C ASP A 113 -13.00 -21.53 -25.56
N ILE A 114 -13.42 -20.95 -24.43
CA ILE A 114 -13.23 -19.54 -24.08
C ILE A 114 -12.38 -19.40 -22.81
N THR A 115 -11.62 -20.44 -22.43
CA THR A 115 -10.81 -20.46 -21.20
C THR A 115 -9.76 -19.35 -21.21
N GLU A 116 -9.03 -19.19 -22.31
CA GLU A 116 -8.02 -18.14 -22.46
C GLU A 116 -8.67 -16.74 -22.45
N LEU A 117 -9.83 -16.59 -23.08
CA LEU A 117 -10.60 -15.35 -23.05
C LEU A 117 -11.02 -14.99 -21.62
N LYS A 118 -11.59 -15.94 -20.87
CA LYS A 118 -12.00 -15.72 -19.47
C LYS A 118 -10.81 -15.42 -18.56
N ARG A 119 -9.66 -16.06 -18.78
CA ARG A 119 -8.41 -15.75 -18.05
C ARG A 119 -7.92 -14.34 -18.37
N SER A 120 -7.93 -13.93 -19.65
CA SER A 120 -7.55 -12.58 -20.05
C SER A 120 -8.50 -11.51 -19.49
N GLU A 121 -9.81 -11.78 -19.48
CA GLU A 121 -10.81 -10.91 -18.85
C GLU A 121 -10.58 -10.76 -17.35
N ALA A 122 -10.39 -11.87 -16.63
CA ALA A 122 -10.12 -11.86 -15.19
C ALA A 122 -8.82 -11.13 -14.85
N LEU A 123 -7.75 -11.38 -15.61
CA LEU A 123 -6.47 -10.69 -15.45
C LEU A 123 -6.63 -9.17 -15.66
N ARG A 124 -7.30 -8.76 -16.74
CA ARG A 124 -7.53 -7.34 -17.03
C ARG A 124 -8.34 -6.65 -15.93
N GLN A 125 -9.36 -7.33 -15.41
CA GLN A 125 -10.16 -6.79 -14.31
C GLN A 125 -9.32 -6.65 -13.04
N ALA A 126 -8.56 -7.68 -12.66
CA ALA A 126 -7.69 -7.65 -11.51
C ALA A 126 -6.61 -6.55 -11.61
N LEU A 127 -5.99 -6.36 -12.77
CA LEU A 127 -5.04 -5.27 -13.00
C LEU A 127 -5.68 -3.89 -12.82
N PHE A 128 -6.92 -3.74 -13.30
CA PHE A 128 -7.70 -2.52 -13.10
C PHE A 128 -7.99 -2.29 -11.61
N ASP A 129 -8.50 -3.30 -10.91
CA ASP A 129 -8.86 -3.23 -9.49
C ASP A 129 -7.65 -2.91 -8.60
N ILE A 130 -6.48 -3.52 -8.90
CA ILE A 130 -5.22 -3.23 -8.20
C ILE A 130 -4.76 -1.80 -8.46
N SER A 131 -4.83 -1.35 -9.71
CA SER A 131 -4.49 0.03 -10.06
C SER A 131 -5.40 1.02 -9.34
N GLU A 132 -6.71 0.78 -9.31
CA GLU A 132 -7.67 1.62 -8.58
C GLU A 132 -7.36 1.65 -7.07
N ALA A 133 -7.24 0.47 -6.44
CA ALA A 133 -6.92 0.36 -5.02
C ALA A 133 -5.61 1.08 -4.68
N ALA A 134 -4.58 0.94 -5.51
CA ALA A 134 -3.31 1.62 -5.32
C ALA A 134 -3.40 3.14 -5.46
N HIS A 135 -4.39 3.70 -6.17
CA HIS A 135 -4.59 5.15 -6.27
C HIS A 135 -5.43 5.73 -5.13
N THR A 136 -6.43 4.99 -4.65
CA THR A 136 -7.38 5.48 -3.65
C THR A 136 -6.98 5.17 -2.21
N ALA A 137 -6.05 4.24 -2.00
CA ALA A 137 -5.61 3.84 -0.67
C ALA A 137 -5.00 5.01 0.12
N GLY A 138 -5.58 5.27 1.30
CA GLY A 138 -5.03 6.14 2.34
C GLY A 138 -4.26 5.37 3.43
N ASP A 139 -4.42 4.06 3.49
CA ASP A 139 -3.66 3.15 4.36
C ASP A 139 -3.00 2.03 3.53
N LEU A 140 -1.70 1.83 3.76
CA LEU A 140 -0.91 0.81 3.08
C LEU A 140 -1.30 -0.61 3.51
N VAL A 141 -1.71 -0.81 4.76
CA VAL A 141 -2.09 -2.15 5.25
C VAL A 141 -3.36 -2.63 4.55
N GLU A 142 -4.38 -1.76 4.46
CA GLU A 142 -5.59 -2.05 3.68
C GLU A 142 -5.31 -2.29 2.20
N LEU A 143 -4.40 -1.50 1.60
CA LEU A 143 -3.96 -1.72 0.22
C LEU A 143 -3.35 -3.11 0.03
N PHE A 144 -2.41 -3.50 0.89
CA PHE A 144 -1.78 -4.82 0.81
C PHE A 144 -2.80 -5.95 1.01
N ARG A 145 -3.80 -5.75 1.88
CA ARG A 145 -4.91 -6.70 2.04
C ARG A 145 -5.73 -6.85 0.76
N HIS A 146 -6.17 -5.74 0.14
CA HIS A 146 -6.93 -5.80 -1.11
C HIS A 146 -6.11 -6.41 -2.24
N MET A 147 -4.82 -6.07 -2.37
CA MET A 147 -3.96 -6.70 -3.38
C MET A 147 -3.81 -8.20 -3.14
N HIS A 148 -3.66 -8.64 -1.88
CA HIS A 148 -3.63 -10.07 -1.55
C HIS A 148 -4.92 -10.78 -1.98
N GLU A 149 -6.09 -10.20 -1.67
CA GLU A 149 -7.39 -10.76 -2.08
C GLU A 149 -7.51 -10.90 -3.61
N ILE A 150 -7.11 -9.86 -4.36
CA ILE A 150 -7.16 -9.89 -5.82
C ILE A 150 -6.17 -10.91 -6.39
N ILE A 151 -4.93 -10.93 -5.89
CA ILE A 151 -3.89 -11.90 -6.30
C ILE A 151 -4.37 -13.33 -6.06
N GLY A 152 -5.02 -13.60 -4.94
CA GLY A 152 -5.56 -14.92 -4.61
C GLY A 152 -6.62 -15.42 -5.60
N THR A 153 -7.23 -14.54 -6.40
CA THR A 153 -8.14 -14.95 -7.49
C THR A 153 -7.42 -15.40 -8.76
N LEU A 154 -6.15 -15.01 -8.93
CA LEU A 154 -5.35 -15.24 -10.14
C LEU A 154 -4.31 -16.34 -9.97
N LEU A 155 -3.64 -16.39 -8.82
CA LEU A 155 -2.61 -17.38 -8.51
C LEU A 155 -2.74 -17.88 -7.06
N PRO A 156 -2.22 -19.10 -6.76
CA PRO A 156 -2.15 -19.60 -5.40
C PRO A 156 -1.32 -18.66 -4.53
N ALA A 157 -1.98 -17.94 -3.62
CA ALA A 157 -1.35 -16.89 -2.81
C ALA A 157 -1.77 -16.94 -1.34
N GLN A 158 -2.13 -18.12 -0.82
CA GLN A 158 -2.51 -18.34 0.59
C GLN A 158 -1.50 -17.75 1.59
N ASN A 159 -0.22 -17.71 1.19
CA ASN A 159 0.82 -17.05 1.92
C ASN A 159 1.31 -15.84 1.11
N PHE A 160 1.16 -14.65 1.67
CA PHE A 160 1.49 -13.39 1.01
C PHE A 160 2.17 -12.45 1.99
N SER A 161 3.26 -11.81 1.56
CA SER A 161 4.07 -10.94 2.41
C SER A 161 4.55 -9.72 1.66
N VAL A 162 4.50 -8.57 2.33
CA VAL A 162 5.17 -7.34 1.91
C VAL A 162 6.19 -6.99 2.97
N ALA A 163 7.45 -6.88 2.55
CA ALA A 163 8.55 -6.49 3.38
C ALA A 163 9.09 -5.13 2.91
N LEU A 164 9.30 -4.19 3.83
CA LEU A 164 9.89 -2.88 3.55
C LEU A 164 11.24 -2.77 4.25
N PHE A 165 12.22 -2.25 3.51
CA PHE A 165 13.58 -2.04 4.00
C PHE A 165 13.77 -0.58 4.43
N ASP A 166 14.25 -0.39 5.65
CA ASP A 166 14.74 0.89 6.14
C ASP A 166 16.28 0.93 6.00
N PRO A 167 16.82 1.65 4.99
CA PRO A 167 18.26 1.72 4.76
C PRO A 167 19.01 2.49 5.85
N LEU A 168 18.36 3.37 6.61
CA LEU A 168 19.00 4.14 7.69
C LEU A 168 19.22 3.29 8.94
N ARG A 169 18.28 2.38 9.22
CA ARG A 169 18.33 1.48 10.38
C ARG A 169 18.82 0.08 10.06
N ALA A 170 19.06 -0.21 8.77
CA ALA A 170 19.34 -1.55 8.26
C ALA A 170 18.31 -2.58 8.76
N GLN A 171 17.04 -2.17 8.85
CA GLN A 171 15.97 -2.95 9.46
C GLN A 171 14.93 -3.33 8.41
N LEU A 172 14.49 -4.58 8.46
CA LEU A 172 13.39 -5.09 7.66
C LEU A 172 12.11 -5.07 8.49
N ASN A 173 11.03 -4.53 7.93
CA ASN A 173 9.70 -4.57 8.53
C ASN A 173 8.71 -5.29 7.61
N PHE A 174 7.73 -5.97 8.17
CA PHE A 174 6.66 -6.64 7.45
C PHE A 174 5.33 -5.95 7.76
N PRO A 175 5.00 -4.84 7.08
CA PRO A 175 3.72 -4.16 7.28
C PRO A 175 2.51 -5.03 6.95
N TYR A 176 2.68 -6.07 6.13
CA TYR A 176 1.64 -7.03 5.83
C TYR A 176 2.24 -8.43 5.61
N HIS A 177 1.73 -9.41 6.35
CA HIS A 177 2.22 -10.79 6.29
C HIS A 177 1.09 -11.73 6.68
N ILE A 178 0.81 -12.71 5.80
CA ILE A 178 -0.08 -13.83 6.04
C ILE A 178 0.70 -15.10 5.70
N ASP A 179 0.77 -16.03 6.66
CA ASP A 179 1.26 -17.40 6.48
C ASP A 179 0.30 -18.35 7.21
N GLU A 180 -0.26 -19.35 6.51
CA GLU A 180 -1.21 -20.31 7.08
C GLU A 180 -0.55 -21.27 8.09
N GLN A 181 0.75 -21.53 7.94
CA GLN A 181 1.47 -22.51 8.75
C GLN A 181 2.13 -21.87 9.99
N ASP A 182 2.49 -20.59 9.92
CA ASP A 182 3.08 -19.86 11.04
C ASP A 182 2.59 -18.39 11.12
N PRO A 183 1.38 -18.15 11.66
CA PRO A 183 0.78 -16.81 11.72
C PRO A 183 1.51 -15.83 12.65
N LEU A 184 2.42 -16.32 13.50
CA LEU A 184 3.04 -15.55 14.59
C LEU A 184 4.54 -15.31 14.40
N ARG A 185 5.18 -15.87 13.36
CA ARG A 185 6.61 -15.65 13.09
C ARG A 185 6.85 -15.26 11.65
N GLN A 186 7.59 -14.16 11.46
CA GLN A 186 8.21 -13.83 10.18
C GLN A 186 9.17 -14.97 9.79
N SER A 187 8.74 -15.84 8.87
CA SER A 187 9.53 -17.00 8.42
C SER A 187 10.98 -16.60 8.11
N PRO A 188 12.00 -17.30 8.66
CA PRO A 188 13.40 -17.04 8.34
C PRO A 188 13.69 -17.05 6.84
N VAL A 189 12.96 -17.86 6.08
CA VAL A 189 13.03 -17.90 4.62
C VAL A 189 12.51 -16.60 4.01
N ALA A 190 11.35 -16.11 4.44
CA ALA A 190 10.78 -14.84 3.95
C ALA A 190 11.68 -13.64 4.27
N GLN A 191 12.28 -13.59 5.46
CA GLN A 191 13.23 -12.53 5.83
C GLN A 191 14.48 -12.56 4.94
N THR A 192 15.08 -13.75 4.78
CA THR A 192 16.29 -13.90 3.97
C THR A 192 16.00 -13.61 2.50
N LEU A 193 14.83 -14.02 2.00
CA LEU A 193 14.40 -13.77 0.63
C LEU A 193 14.19 -12.27 0.37
N ALA A 194 13.51 -11.59 1.30
CA ALA A 194 13.32 -10.14 1.21
C ALA A 194 14.65 -9.38 1.20
N LEU A 195 15.63 -9.79 2.02
CA LEU A 195 16.97 -9.21 2.04
C LEU A 195 17.73 -9.48 0.73
N GLU A 196 17.63 -10.68 0.16
CA GLU A 196 18.26 -11.02 -1.11
C GLU A 196 17.67 -10.22 -2.28
N ILE A 197 16.33 -10.07 -2.32
CA ILE A 197 15.64 -9.24 -3.31
C ILE A 197 16.03 -7.76 -3.12
N ALA A 198 16.08 -7.27 -1.88
CA ALA A 198 16.50 -5.89 -1.60
C ALA A 198 17.93 -5.62 -2.05
N ALA A 199 18.84 -6.58 -1.85
CA ALA A 199 20.25 -6.45 -2.22
C ALA A 199 20.49 -6.58 -3.74
N THR A 200 19.76 -7.46 -4.42
CA THR A 200 19.95 -7.73 -5.86
C THR A 200 19.09 -6.82 -6.75
N GLY A 201 17.96 -6.34 -6.25
CA GLY A 201 16.95 -5.64 -7.05
C GLY A 201 16.28 -6.52 -8.11
N ALA A 202 16.40 -7.85 -7.99
CA ALA A 202 15.91 -8.81 -8.97
C ALA A 202 14.78 -9.67 -8.41
N ALA A 203 13.85 -10.07 -9.29
CA ALA A 203 12.84 -11.05 -8.96
C ALA A 203 13.49 -12.42 -8.70
N VAL A 204 12.92 -13.14 -7.74
CA VAL A 204 13.36 -14.47 -7.33
C VAL A 204 12.18 -15.42 -7.42
N LEU A 205 12.29 -16.40 -8.30
CA LEU A 205 11.32 -17.46 -8.48
C LEU A 205 12.02 -18.80 -8.21
N PHE A 206 11.51 -19.58 -7.28
CA PHE A 206 11.98 -20.95 -7.09
C PHE A 206 10.86 -21.91 -6.71
N CYS A 207 10.96 -23.10 -7.29
CA CYS A 207 10.00 -24.18 -7.17
C CYS A 207 10.81 -25.48 -7.29
N GLY A 208 11.09 -26.15 -6.16
CA GLY A 208 11.95 -27.35 -6.15
C GLY A 208 13.43 -27.10 -6.48
N GLN A 209 13.99 -27.83 -7.46
CA GLN A 209 15.44 -28.03 -7.65
C GLN A 209 16.21 -26.96 -8.44
N LYS A 210 15.57 -25.91 -8.99
CA LYS A 210 16.29 -24.81 -9.66
C LYS A 210 16.84 -23.80 -8.64
N LYS A 211 17.93 -24.18 -7.94
CA LYS A 211 18.54 -23.39 -6.84
C LYS A 211 19.87 -22.68 -7.19
N ALA A 212 20.34 -22.75 -8.44
CA ALA A 212 21.72 -22.39 -8.79
C ALA A 212 22.08 -20.89 -8.67
N SER A 213 21.08 -20.00 -8.63
CA SER A 213 21.27 -18.55 -8.55
C SER A 213 20.96 -17.95 -7.17
N LEU A 214 20.60 -18.77 -6.17
CA LEU A 214 20.22 -18.33 -4.83
C LEU A 214 21.41 -18.28 -3.88
N SER A 215 21.34 -17.44 -2.84
CA SER A 215 22.35 -17.44 -1.78
C SER A 215 22.41 -18.78 -1.02
N GLN A 216 23.60 -19.14 -0.54
CA GLN A 216 23.83 -20.36 0.24
C GLN A 216 22.96 -20.40 1.51
N THR A 217 22.73 -19.22 2.11
CA THR A 217 21.89 -19.04 3.30
C THR A 217 20.43 -19.40 3.00
N LEU A 218 19.85 -18.88 1.91
CA LEU A 218 18.51 -19.28 1.49
C LEU A 218 18.41 -20.78 1.26
N ILE A 219 19.37 -21.35 0.53
CA ILE A 219 19.38 -22.79 0.23
C ILE A 219 19.38 -23.62 1.51
N SER A 220 20.09 -23.19 2.57
CA SER A 220 20.17 -23.89 3.86
C SER A 220 18.92 -23.78 4.73
N LEU A 221 18.13 -22.72 4.58
CA LEU A 221 16.87 -22.52 5.32
C LEU A 221 15.69 -23.26 4.68
N MET A 222 15.87 -23.77 3.46
CA MET A 222 14.86 -24.48 2.70
C MET A 222 14.92 -25.98 2.99
N ASP A 223 14.22 -26.42 4.04
CA ASP A 223 14.15 -27.84 4.43
C ASP A 223 13.24 -28.69 3.52
N ASP A 224 12.29 -28.09 2.79
CA ASP A 224 11.22 -28.83 2.13
C ASP A 224 11.19 -28.63 0.61
N ASN A 225 11.22 -29.72 -0.17
CA ASN A 225 11.07 -29.71 -1.63
C ASN A 225 9.64 -29.32 -2.07
N SER A 226 8.76 -29.05 -1.12
CA SER A 226 7.32 -28.91 -1.31
C SER A 226 6.81 -27.46 -1.29
N SER A 227 7.68 -26.45 -1.14
CA SER A 227 7.27 -25.04 -1.17
C SER A 227 7.80 -24.34 -2.43
N CYS A 228 6.92 -23.58 -3.09
CA CYS A 228 7.25 -22.69 -4.20
C CYS A 228 7.18 -21.26 -3.72
N TRP A 229 8.17 -20.44 -4.07
CA TRP A 229 8.21 -19.03 -3.71
C TRP A 229 8.40 -18.20 -4.97
N LEU A 230 7.69 -17.07 -5.00
CA LEU A 230 7.88 -16.03 -5.99
C LEU A 230 7.95 -14.70 -5.25
N GLY A 231 9.05 -14.00 -5.40
CA GLY A 231 9.28 -12.69 -4.82
C GLY A 231 9.73 -11.69 -5.88
N VAL A 232 9.23 -10.47 -5.80
CA VAL A 232 9.57 -9.37 -6.70
C VAL A 232 9.99 -8.14 -5.89
N PRO A 233 10.92 -7.34 -6.42
CA PRO A 233 11.39 -6.12 -5.75
C PRO A 233 10.34 -5.01 -5.82
N LEU A 234 10.24 -4.23 -4.74
CA LEU A 234 9.55 -2.94 -4.71
C LEU A 234 10.58 -1.86 -5.06
N ASN A 235 10.63 -1.49 -6.35
CA ASN A 235 11.65 -0.58 -6.89
C ASN A 235 11.13 0.87 -6.94
N ALA A 236 11.68 1.71 -6.06
CA ALA A 236 11.45 3.14 -6.06
C ALA A 236 12.53 3.86 -6.87
N GLN A 237 12.36 5.17 -7.10
CA GLN A 237 13.41 5.97 -7.77
C GLN A 237 14.73 5.99 -6.97
N SER A 238 14.64 5.84 -5.64
CA SER A 238 15.79 5.77 -4.73
C SER A 238 16.45 4.38 -4.64
N GLY A 239 15.96 3.39 -5.39
CA GLY A 239 16.40 2.00 -5.32
C GLY A 239 15.34 1.07 -4.72
N THR A 240 15.73 -0.17 -4.43
CA THR A 240 14.82 -1.19 -3.88
C THR A 240 14.44 -0.84 -2.44
N ILE A 241 13.16 -0.55 -2.21
CA ILE A 241 12.62 -0.17 -0.88
C ILE A 241 11.98 -1.36 -0.14
N GLY A 242 11.94 -2.54 -0.76
CA GLY A 242 11.30 -3.70 -0.18
C GLY A 242 11.11 -4.85 -1.17
N ALA A 243 10.31 -5.83 -0.77
CA ALA A 243 9.95 -6.99 -1.56
C ALA A 243 8.47 -7.36 -1.34
N LEU A 244 7.82 -7.85 -2.39
CA LEU A 244 6.49 -8.46 -2.34
C LEU A 244 6.65 -9.93 -2.71
N MET A 245 6.15 -10.82 -1.87
CA MET A 245 6.42 -12.25 -1.92
C MET A 245 5.14 -13.08 -1.76
N VAL A 246 5.04 -14.15 -2.52
CA VAL A 246 4.02 -15.19 -2.40
C VAL A 246 4.66 -16.56 -2.21
N LYS A 247 3.99 -17.42 -1.43
CA LYS A 247 4.39 -18.81 -1.22
C LYS A 247 3.20 -19.74 -1.49
N GLY A 248 3.43 -20.72 -2.35
CA GLY A 248 2.48 -21.76 -2.73
C GLY A 248 3.00 -23.16 -2.37
N HIS A 249 2.11 -24.14 -2.33
CA HIS A 249 2.48 -25.54 -2.15
C HIS A 249 2.78 -26.24 -3.48
N SER A 250 3.69 -27.22 -3.45
CA SER A 250 4.11 -28.00 -4.62
C SER A 250 2.98 -28.80 -5.29
N GLY A 251 1.82 -28.95 -4.64
CA GLY A 251 0.63 -29.59 -5.20
C GLY A 251 -0.31 -28.65 -5.97
N GLU A 252 -0.13 -27.32 -5.85
CA GLU A 252 -1.08 -26.31 -6.37
C GLU A 252 -0.66 -25.68 -7.70
N GLY A 253 0.41 -26.19 -8.30
CA GLY A 253 1.00 -25.65 -9.53
C GLY A 253 2.29 -24.89 -9.26
N HIS A 254 3.14 -24.82 -10.28
CA HIS A 254 4.40 -24.09 -10.22
C HIS A 254 4.16 -22.65 -10.69
N TYR A 255 4.67 -21.65 -9.96
CA TYR A 255 4.69 -20.29 -10.46
C TYR A 255 5.51 -20.21 -11.76
N SER A 256 4.98 -19.46 -12.72
CA SER A 256 5.50 -19.28 -14.06
C SER A 256 6.13 -17.90 -14.26
N GLU A 257 6.76 -17.68 -15.41
CA GLU A 257 7.23 -16.34 -15.79
C GLU A 257 6.08 -15.34 -15.91
N GLN A 258 4.89 -15.79 -16.33
CA GLN A 258 3.69 -14.95 -16.39
C GLN A 258 3.24 -14.50 -15.00
N ASP A 259 3.33 -15.39 -13.99
CA ASP A 259 3.02 -15.04 -12.60
C ASP A 259 4.03 -14.03 -12.05
N GLN A 260 5.31 -14.16 -12.42
CA GLN A 260 6.33 -13.17 -12.09
C GLN A 260 6.04 -11.80 -12.72
N GLU A 261 5.67 -11.75 -14.00
CA GLU A 261 5.31 -10.49 -14.69
C GLU A 261 4.10 -9.81 -14.04
N LEU A 262 3.07 -10.58 -13.71
CA LEU A 262 1.91 -10.11 -12.97
C LEU A 262 2.32 -9.55 -11.61
N LEU A 263 3.05 -10.32 -10.82
CA LEU A 263 3.48 -9.88 -9.49
C LEU A 263 4.36 -8.63 -9.56
N GLN A 264 5.21 -8.53 -10.59
CA GLN A 264 6.04 -7.35 -10.84
C GLN A 264 5.21 -6.12 -11.18
N PHE A 265 4.15 -6.25 -11.98
CA PHE A 265 3.21 -5.14 -12.22
C PHE A 265 2.58 -4.67 -10.91
N ILE A 266 2.14 -5.61 -10.07
CA ILE A 266 1.50 -5.28 -8.80
C ILE A 266 2.49 -4.63 -7.84
N ALA A 267 3.73 -5.12 -7.78
CA ALA A 267 4.81 -4.50 -7.04
C ALA A 267 5.08 -3.05 -7.48
N ASN A 268 4.97 -2.75 -8.77
CA ASN A 268 5.10 -1.38 -9.26
C ASN A 268 3.95 -0.47 -8.76
N GLN A 269 2.70 -0.97 -8.78
CA GLN A 269 1.55 -0.24 -8.22
C GLN A 269 1.68 0.00 -6.71
N ALA A 270 2.08 -1.04 -5.97
CA ALA A 270 2.36 -0.96 -4.54
C ALA A 270 3.46 0.07 -4.24
N THR A 271 4.55 0.05 -5.02
CA THR A 271 5.67 0.99 -4.85
C THR A 271 5.21 2.43 -5.08
N ALA A 272 4.44 2.70 -6.13
CA ALA A 272 3.89 4.03 -6.40
C ALA A 272 2.99 4.53 -5.25
N ALA A 273 2.18 3.65 -4.67
CA ALA A 273 1.35 3.99 -3.52
C ALA A 273 2.19 4.28 -2.25
N ILE A 274 3.23 3.49 -1.99
CA ILE A 274 4.16 3.71 -0.86
C ILE A 274 4.90 5.06 -1.02
N GLU A 275 5.42 5.36 -2.21
CA GLU A 275 6.10 6.64 -2.47
C GLU A 275 5.13 7.81 -2.31
N ARG A 276 3.90 7.69 -2.82
CA ARG A 276 2.87 8.72 -2.65
C ARG A 276 2.55 8.97 -1.19
N GLN A 277 2.39 7.91 -0.39
CA GLN A 277 2.12 8.03 1.05
C GLN A 277 3.28 8.73 1.77
N ARG A 278 4.53 8.29 1.53
CA ARG A 278 5.74 8.91 2.11
C ARG A 278 5.87 10.38 1.69
N MET A 279 5.55 10.70 0.44
CA MET A 279 5.55 12.08 -0.05
C MET A 279 4.47 12.91 0.64
N HIS A 280 3.27 12.36 0.82
CA HIS A 280 2.17 13.03 1.51
C HIS A 280 2.52 13.32 2.98
N GLU A 281 3.05 12.33 3.70
CA GLU A 281 3.54 12.49 5.08
C GLU A 281 4.64 13.56 5.16
N ARG A 282 5.58 13.56 4.22
CA ARG A 282 6.64 14.57 4.18
C ARG A 282 6.11 15.97 3.87
N LEU A 283 5.14 16.10 2.97
CA LEU A 283 4.49 17.38 2.69
C LEU A 283 3.71 17.89 3.90
N GLN A 284 2.99 17.02 4.62
CA GLN A 284 2.32 17.38 5.87
C GLN A 284 3.33 17.85 6.93
N GLN A 285 4.43 17.12 7.09
CA GLN A 285 5.51 17.52 8.00
C GLN A 285 6.10 18.89 7.64
N MET A 286 6.41 19.13 6.36
CA MET A 286 6.96 20.42 5.90
C MET A 286 5.93 21.56 5.98
N ALA A 287 4.64 21.26 5.85
CA ALA A 287 3.56 22.23 5.98
C ALA A 287 3.32 22.64 7.44
N GLN A 288 3.66 21.79 8.42
CA GLN A 288 3.34 22.00 9.84
C GLN A 288 4.55 22.27 10.74
N PHE A 289 5.76 21.87 10.34
CA PHE A 289 6.97 21.97 11.16
C PHE A 289 8.09 22.75 10.44
N ASP A 290 8.92 23.43 11.23
CA ASP A 290 10.14 24.08 10.77
C ASP A 290 11.21 23.02 10.44
N PRO A 291 11.80 23.03 9.23
CA PRO A 291 12.68 21.95 8.78
C PRO A 291 14.03 21.90 9.53
N LEU A 292 14.44 22.99 10.19
CA LEU A 292 15.72 23.04 10.91
C LEU A 292 15.57 22.61 12.37
N THR A 293 14.54 23.09 13.06
CA THR A 293 14.33 22.88 14.50
C THR A 293 13.33 21.78 14.82
N HIS A 294 12.55 21.32 13.83
CA HIS A 294 11.42 20.39 13.99
C HIS A 294 10.32 20.89 14.95
N LEU A 295 10.34 22.16 15.32
CA LEU A 295 9.26 22.80 16.05
C LEU A 295 8.08 23.06 15.13
N PRO A 296 6.84 23.11 15.65
CA PRO A 296 5.71 23.72 14.97
C PRO A 296 6.10 25.01 14.25
N ASN A 297 5.73 25.12 12.97
CA ASN A 297 5.91 26.35 12.21
C ASN A 297 4.76 27.33 12.48
N ARG A 298 4.78 28.48 11.79
CA ARG A 298 3.73 29.51 11.90
C ARG A 298 2.32 28.96 11.67
N MET A 299 2.12 28.03 10.74
CA MET A 299 0.81 27.47 10.42
C MET A 299 0.28 26.61 11.57
N LEU A 300 1.07 25.64 12.05
CA LEU A 300 0.66 24.75 13.14
C LEU A 300 0.49 25.51 14.47
N LEU A 301 1.34 26.51 14.74
CA LEU A 301 1.14 27.38 15.90
C LEU A 301 -0.22 28.09 15.83
N HIS A 302 -0.54 28.69 14.68
CA HIS A 302 -1.78 29.45 14.52
C HIS A 302 -3.02 28.56 14.75
N GLU A 303 -3.01 27.34 14.21
CA GLU A 303 -4.06 26.34 14.45
C GLU A 303 -4.21 26.01 15.93
N ARG A 304 -3.11 25.69 16.63
CA ARG A 304 -3.13 25.39 18.07
C ARG A 304 -3.61 26.56 18.91
N LEU A 305 -3.18 27.78 18.59
CA LEU A 305 -3.55 28.98 19.32
C LEU A 305 -5.04 29.29 19.17
N LEU A 306 -5.62 29.12 17.97
CA LEU A 306 -7.06 29.25 17.76
C LEU A 306 -7.85 28.26 18.63
N GLY A 307 -7.47 26.98 18.63
CA GLY A 307 -8.12 25.98 19.49
C GLY A 307 -7.99 26.31 20.98
N SER A 308 -6.81 26.77 21.40
CA SER A 308 -6.55 27.16 22.79
C SER A 308 -7.40 28.38 23.22
N LEU A 309 -7.54 29.38 22.34
CA LEU A 309 -8.39 30.55 22.57
C LEU A 309 -9.87 30.18 22.69
N GLU A 310 -10.38 29.31 21.81
CA GLU A 310 -11.76 28.84 21.89
C GLU A 310 -12.03 28.11 23.21
N HIS A 311 -11.14 27.21 23.59
CA HIS A 311 -11.22 26.50 24.87
C HIS A 311 -11.16 27.46 26.07
N ALA A 312 -10.24 28.43 26.06
CA ALA A 312 -10.10 29.44 27.11
C ALA A 312 -11.39 30.28 27.26
N ARG A 313 -11.97 30.75 26.14
CA ARG A 313 -13.25 31.48 26.16
C ARG A 313 -14.40 30.69 26.76
N LEU A 314 -14.50 29.40 26.42
CA LEU A 314 -15.60 28.55 26.90
C LEU A 314 -15.47 28.20 28.38
N SER A 315 -14.24 28.17 28.91
CA SER A 315 -13.95 27.74 30.28
C SER A 315 -13.64 28.89 31.25
N ASP A 316 -13.76 30.14 30.80
CA ASP A 316 -13.25 31.33 31.52
C ASP A 316 -11.78 31.15 31.95
N GLY A 317 -11.02 30.46 31.09
CA GLY A 317 -9.61 30.14 31.28
C GLY A 317 -8.70 31.25 30.77
N LYS A 318 -7.46 31.26 31.26
CA LYS A 318 -6.40 32.15 30.78
C LYS A 318 -5.33 31.36 30.03
N LEU A 319 -4.72 32.02 29.05
CA LEU A 319 -3.52 31.54 28.35
C LEU A 319 -2.51 32.66 28.21
N ALA A 320 -1.27 32.32 27.88
CA ALA A 320 -0.24 33.32 27.60
C ALA A 320 0.55 32.98 26.33
N VAL A 321 0.96 34.03 25.63
CA VAL A 321 1.85 33.97 24.47
C VAL A 321 3.15 34.66 24.82
N LEU A 322 4.26 33.96 24.69
CA LEU A 322 5.59 34.50 24.86
C LEU A 322 6.24 34.61 23.47
N TYR A 323 6.54 35.82 23.02
CA TYR A 323 7.26 36.09 21.78
C TYR A 323 8.75 36.26 22.11
N LEU A 324 9.61 35.48 21.45
CA LEU A 324 11.05 35.44 21.71
C LEU A 324 11.85 35.77 20.45
N ASP A 325 12.95 36.48 20.65
CA ASP A 325 13.98 36.71 19.63
C ASP A 325 15.38 36.64 20.26
N LEU A 326 16.36 36.14 19.51
CA LEU A 326 17.73 35.98 19.97
C LEU A 326 18.56 37.23 19.69
N ASP A 327 18.96 37.92 20.75
CA ASP A 327 19.79 39.11 20.64
C ASP A 327 21.11 38.80 19.92
N LYS A 328 21.40 39.59 18.88
CA LYS A 328 22.65 39.51 18.10
C LYS A 328 22.87 38.17 17.38
N PHE A 329 21.82 37.41 17.06
CA PHE A 329 21.95 36.17 16.28
C PHE A 329 22.74 36.34 14.98
N LYS A 330 22.53 37.45 14.25
CA LYS A 330 23.28 37.76 13.04
C LYS A 330 24.81 37.76 13.24
N LEU A 331 25.29 38.22 14.40
CA LEU A 331 26.72 38.23 14.72
C LEU A 331 27.30 36.81 14.82
N VAL A 332 26.49 35.82 15.26
CA VAL A 332 26.90 34.41 15.28
C VAL A 332 27.12 33.92 13.86
N ASN A 333 26.19 34.19 12.95
CA ASN A 333 26.33 33.83 11.54
C ASN A 333 27.56 34.50 10.89
N ASP A 334 27.74 35.80 11.16
CA ASP A 334 28.85 36.57 10.59
C ASP A 334 30.22 36.11 11.14
N THR A 335 30.27 35.61 12.38
CA THR A 335 31.52 35.20 13.06
C THR A 335 31.88 33.73 12.85
N PHE A 336 30.89 32.83 12.92
CA PHE A 336 31.10 31.38 12.94
C PHE A 336 30.47 30.65 11.74
N GLY A 337 29.78 31.39 10.86
CA GLY A 337 29.12 30.86 9.67
C GLY A 337 27.71 30.32 9.93
N HIS A 338 26.97 30.10 8.84
CA HIS A 338 25.57 29.67 8.90
C HIS A 338 25.36 28.33 9.62
N ALA A 339 26.28 27.37 9.48
CA ALA A 339 26.17 26.09 10.17
C ALA A 339 26.20 26.24 11.71
N ALA A 340 26.93 27.22 12.24
CA ALA A 340 26.94 27.52 13.67
C ALA A 340 25.64 28.21 14.11
N GLY A 341 25.09 29.11 13.29
CA GLY A 341 23.77 29.68 13.53
C GLY A 341 22.66 28.63 13.51
N ASP A 342 22.73 27.67 12.60
CA ASP A 342 21.78 26.56 12.53
C ASP A 342 21.85 25.68 13.80
N ALA A 343 23.06 25.35 14.24
CA ALA A 343 23.28 24.62 15.50
C ALA A 343 22.79 25.41 16.72
N LEU A 344 22.96 26.74 16.74
CA LEU A 344 22.42 27.60 17.79
C LEU A 344 20.89 27.50 17.85
N LEU A 345 20.20 27.61 16.71
CA LEU A 345 18.74 27.56 16.63
C LEU A 345 18.19 26.21 17.08
N GLN A 346 18.86 25.11 16.70
CA GLN A 346 18.52 23.75 17.14
C GLN A 346 18.67 23.60 18.66
N GLU A 347 19.75 24.14 19.24
CA GLU A 347 19.98 24.09 20.68
C GLU A 347 18.97 24.96 21.45
N VAL A 348 18.63 26.14 20.95
CA VAL A 348 17.57 27.00 21.50
C VAL A 348 16.24 26.27 21.49
N ALA A 349 15.86 25.65 20.37
CA ALA A 349 14.63 24.86 20.27
C ALA A 349 14.60 23.74 21.32
N ARG A 350 15.69 22.97 21.45
CA ARG A 350 15.81 21.90 22.45
C ARG A 350 15.61 22.41 23.87
N ARG A 351 16.24 23.53 24.23
CA ARG A 351 16.14 24.14 25.57
C ARG A 351 14.77 24.72 25.86
N LEU A 352 14.12 25.33 24.86
CA LEU A 352 12.75 25.84 25.00
C LEU A 352 11.77 24.71 25.30
N ILE A 353 11.85 23.58 24.60
CA ILE A 353 11.00 22.40 24.87
C ILE A 353 11.18 21.91 26.32
N GLN A 354 12.40 21.90 26.85
CA GLN A 354 12.69 21.51 28.24
C GLN A 354 12.16 22.53 29.27
N CYS A 355 11.91 23.77 28.85
CA CYS A 355 11.39 24.81 29.73
C CYS A 355 9.87 24.72 29.93
N VAL A 356 9.14 24.11 29.00
CA VAL A 356 7.67 24.08 29.00
C VAL A 356 7.11 22.69 29.30
N ARG A 357 5.79 22.58 29.45
CA ARG A 357 5.09 21.29 29.62
C ARG A 357 4.72 20.70 28.25
N GLU A 358 4.39 19.42 28.21
CA GLU A 358 3.97 18.74 26.96
C GLU A 358 2.70 19.35 26.34
N THR A 359 1.82 19.93 27.15
CA THR A 359 0.61 20.64 26.70
C THR A 359 0.91 22.01 26.08
N ASP A 360 2.06 22.60 26.41
CA ASP A 360 2.46 23.89 25.87
C ASP A 360 3.07 23.71 24.47
N THR A 361 3.03 24.75 23.65
CA THR A 361 3.57 24.70 22.29
C THR A 361 4.76 25.64 22.16
N VAL A 362 5.90 25.11 21.72
CA VAL A 362 7.05 25.91 21.25
C VAL A 362 7.03 25.89 19.74
N ALA A 363 7.09 27.05 19.11
CA ALA A 363 7.07 27.20 17.66
C ALA A 363 8.20 28.11 17.19
N ARG A 364 8.68 27.88 15.96
CA ARG A 364 9.61 28.79 15.28
C ARG A 364 8.89 29.44 14.10
N ILE A 365 8.91 30.77 14.07
CA ILE A 365 8.14 31.56 13.11
C ILE A 365 8.97 31.94 11.89
N GLY A 366 10.28 32.12 12.09
CA GLY A 366 11.25 32.42 11.05
C GLY A 366 12.50 33.04 11.65
N GLY A 367 13.64 32.91 10.98
CA GLY A 367 14.90 33.48 11.48
C GLY A 367 15.23 32.99 12.89
N ASP A 368 15.41 33.93 13.81
CA ASP A 368 15.69 33.75 15.24
C ASP A 368 14.46 33.98 16.13
N GLU A 369 13.27 34.06 15.55
CA GLU A 369 12.01 34.30 16.27
C GLU A 369 11.31 32.98 16.66
N PHE A 370 11.01 32.86 17.96
CA PHE A 370 10.27 31.74 18.54
C PHE A 370 9.03 32.25 19.26
N ILE A 371 7.98 31.43 19.30
CA ILE A 371 6.80 31.70 20.11
C ILE A 371 6.55 30.51 21.02
N VAL A 372 6.27 30.80 22.29
CA VAL A 372 5.80 29.82 23.26
C VAL A 372 4.35 30.13 23.62
N LEU A 373 3.45 29.21 23.34
CA LEU A 373 2.06 29.24 23.78
C LEU A 373 1.91 28.40 25.03
N LEU A 374 1.53 29.06 26.13
CA LEU A 374 1.15 28.40 27.38
C LEU A 374 -0.36 28.19 27.34
N ASP A 375 -0.76 26.96 27.03
CA ASP A 375 -2.15 26.58 26.71
C ASP A 375 -3.11 26.92 27.85
N ARG A 376 -2.66 26.74 29.11
CA ARG A 376 -3.46 27.03 30.30
C ARG A 376 -2.61 27.58 31.44
N ILE A 377 -2.94 28.79 31.88
CA ILE A 377 -2.37 29.42 33.08
C ILE A 377 -3.47 29.72 34.09
N ASN A 378 -3.14 29.70 35.39
CA ASN A 378 -4.09 30.08 36.44
C ASN A 378 -3.98 31.56 36.79
N LYS A 379 -2.75 32.10 36.75
CA LYS A 379 -2.43 33.51 37.03
C LYS A 379 -1.36 34.01 36.09
N GLU A 380 -1.27 35.33 35.90
CA GLU A 380 -0.23 35.98 35.08
C GLU A 380 1.18 35.65 35.59
N GLU A 381 1.37 35.45 36.90
CA GLU A 381 2.65 35.02 37.45
C GLU A 381 3.14 33.67 36.92
N ASP A 382 2.25 32.79 36.47
CA ASP A 382 2.63 31.49 35.88
C ASP A 382 3.43 31.70 34.59
N ALA A 383 2.99 32.64 33.73
CA ALA A 383 3.71 32.99 32.51
C ALA A 383 5.08 33.60 32.83
N ASN A 384 5.15 34.45 33.87
CA ASN A 384 6.41 35.05 34.33
C ASN A 384 7.39 34.01 34.88
N ILE A 385 6.90 32.95 35.53
CA ILE A 385 7.74 31.83 36.00
C ILE A 385 8.35 31.11 34.79
N VAL A 386 7.55 30.81 33.76
CA VAL A 386 8.04 30.14 32.56
C VAL A 386 9.02 31.04 31.77
N ALA A 387 8.72 32.34 31.62
CA ALA A 387 9.62 33.29 30.97
C ALA A 387 10.99 33.37 31.68
N ARG A 388 11.00 33.40 33.02
CA ARG A 388 12.24 33.32 33.80
C ARG A 388 12.98 31.99 33.61
N LYS A 389 12.24 30.87 33.60
CA LYS A 389 12.84 29.54 33.37
C LYS A 389 13.50 29.49 31.98
N ILE A 390 12.85 30.03 30.95
CA ILE A 390 13.39 30.14 29.60
C ILE A 390 14.66 31.01 29.59
N LEU A 391 14.62 32.19 30.21
CA LEU A 391 15.81 33.06 30.31
C LEU A 391 16.99 32.35 30.94
N VAL A 392 16.78 31.64 32.06
CA VAL A 392 17.84 30.92 32.75
C VAL A 392 18.37 29.77 31.88
N GLY A 393 17.48 28.97 31.27
CA GLY A 393 17.87 27.84 30.44
C GLY A 393 18.60 28.25 29.16
N LEU A 394 18.20 29.36 28.54
CA LEU A 394 18.88 29.87 27.35
C LEU A 394 20.22 30.53 27.70
N ASN A 395 20.37 31.20 28.85
CA ASN A 395 21.62 31.87 29.21
C ASN A 395 22.84 30.95 29.41
N GLU A 396 22.67 29.63 29.46
CA GLU A 396 23.81 28.70 29.42
C GLU A 396 24.57 28.86 28.09
N PRO A 397 25.88 29.15 28.08
CA PRO A 397 26.62 29.33 26.83
C PRO A 397 26.61 28.07 25.95
N ILE A 398 26.69 28.27 24.64
CA ILE A 398 26.96 27.19 23.68
C ILE A 398 28.42 27.27 23.23
N ASN A 399 29.09 26.12 23.12
CA ASN A 399 30.48 26.08 22.70
C ASN A 399 30.59 25.96 21.17
N PHE A 400 31.21 26.94 20.53
CA PHE A 400 31.59 26.89 19.12
C PHE A 400 33.10 26.79 19.00
N ASN A 401 33.62 25.60 18.66
CA ASN A 401 35.05 25.38 18.44
C ASN A 401 35.96 25.86 19.59
N GLY A 402 35.53 25.66 20.85
CA GLY A 402 36.26 26.09 22.04
C GLY A 402 35.95 27.51 22.52
N VAL A 403 35.05 28.25 21.84
CA VAL A 403 34.57 29.56 22.27
C VAL A 403 33.16 29.42 22.86
N ASP A 404 33.01 29.79 24.14
CA ASP A 404 31.70 29.84 24.78
C ASP A 404 30.95 31.12 24.38
N TRP A 405 29.83 30.95 23.68
CA TRP A 405 28.99 32.04 23.21
C TRP A 405 27.70 32.13 24.04
N PRO A 406 27.40 33.29 24.65
CA PRO A 406 26.18 33.46 25.42
C PRO A 406 24.95 33.55 24.50
N ILE A 407 23.87 32.87 24.87
CA ILE A 407 22.57 33.00 24.20
C ILE A 407 21.71 33.95 25.03
N MET A 408 21.36 35.09 24.45
CA MET A 408 20.61 36.15 25.13
C MET A 408 19.25 36.33 24.45
N PRO A 409 18.14 35.86 25.04
CA PRO A 409 16.82 36.05 24.45
C PRO A 409 16.15 37.33 24.97
N SER A 410 15.46 38.05 24.09
CA SER A 410 14.48 39.06 24.47
C SER A 410 13.08 38.46 24.38
N ILE A 411 12.29 38.57 25.44
CA ILE A 411 10.96 37.92 25.55
C ILE A 411 9.88 38.98 25.78
N GLY A 412 8.81 38.95 25.00
CA GLY A 412 7.58 39.68 25.26
C GLY A 412 6.47 38.72 25.69
N VAL A 413 5.64 39.10 26.65
CA VAL A 413 4.57 38.28 27.21
C VAL A 413 3.23 38.97 26.97
N ALA A 414 2.24 38.25 26.48
CA ALA A 414 0.85 38.69 26.38
C ALA A 414 -0.08 37.65 27.00
N HIS A 415 -1.11 38.12 27.71
CA HIS A 415 -2.09 37.29 28.40
C HIS A 415 -3.46 37.43 27.76
N PHE A 416 -4.13 36.31 27.55
CA PHE A 416 -5.55 36.32 27.25
C PHE A 416 -6.34 36.18 28.56
N PRO A 417 -7.41 36.98 28.76
CA PRO A 417 -7.96 37.98 27.84
C PRO A 417 -7.40 39.42 28.02
N ASP A 418 -6.50 39.63 28.98
CA ASP A 418 -6.15 40.96 29.49
C ASP A 418 -5.41 41.85 28.46
N ASP A 419 -4.49 41.28 27.68
CA ASP A 419 -3.64 41.98 26.70
C ASP A 419 -4.19 41.87 25.25
N GLY A 420 -5.26 41.10 25.05
CA GLY A 420 -5.88 40.92 23.75
C GLY A 420 -7.01 39.90 23.75
N ALA A 421 -8.05 40.20 22.97
CA ALA A 421 -9.18 39.30 22.79
C ALA A 421 -8.97 38.34 21.62
N ASP A 422 -8.04 38.59 20.70
CA ASP A 422 -7.80 37.73 19.53
C ASP A 422 -6.30 37.54 19.26
N LEU A 423 -5.98 36.63 18.34
CA LEU A 423 -4.60 36.25 17.99
C LEU A 423 -3.78 37.46 17.51
N ALA A 424 -4.38 38.36 16.72
CA ALA A 424 -3.67 39.51 16.18
C ALA A 424 -3.29 40.50 17.29
N GLN A 425 -4.19 40.72 18.25
CA GLN A 425 -3.94 41.58 19.41
C GLN A 425 -2.87 40.98 20.32
N LEU A 426 -2.95 39.69 20.65
CA LEU A 426 -1.97 39.01 21.51
C LEU A 426 -0.57 39.02 20.88
N PHE A 427 -0.45 38.71 19.59
CA PHE A 427 0.83 38.77 18.89
C PHE A 427 1.40 40.18 18.82
N LYS A 428 0.56 41.18 18.53
CA LYS A 428 0.99 42.57 18.51
C LYS A 428 1.51 43.01 19.88
N TYR A 429 0.79 42.71 20.95
CA TYR A 429 1.20 43.07 22.31
C TYR A 429 2.52 42.38 22.69
N ALA A 430 2.63 41.07 22.46
CA ALA A 430 3.85 40.32 22.77
C ALA A 430 5.05 40.80 21.95
N ASP A 431 4.89 41.13 20.68
CA ASP A 431 5.95 41.69 19.83
C ASP A 431 6.40 43.09 20.32
N GLU A 432 5.46 43.97 20.65
CA GLU A 432 5.75 45.29 21.22
C GLU A 432 6.50 45.18 22.56
N ALA A 433 6.08 44.26 23.44
CA ALA A 433 6.75 43.98 24.70
C ALA A 433 8.17 43.42 24.50
N MET A 434 8.35 42.49 23.56
CA MET A 434 9.65 41.94 23.20
C MET A 434 10.58 43.03 22.65
N TYR A 435 10.07 43.92 21.81
CA TYR A 435 10.85 45.05 21.28
C TYR A 435 11.30 46.00 22.40
N LEU A 436 10.44 46.25 23.40
CA LEU A 436 10.83 47.01 24.61
C LEU A 436 11.91 46.28 25.42
N ALA A 437 11.82 44.95 25.55
CA ALA A 437 12.85 44.14 26.19
C ALA A 437 14.21 44.30 25.49
N LYS A 438 14.24 44.25 24.15
CA LYS A 438 15.45 44.51 23.35
C LYS A 438 16.01 45.90 23.58
N LYS A 439 15.16 46.93 23.53
CA LYS A 439 15.57 48.33 23.70
C LYS A 439 16.15 48.60 25.09
N ASN A 440 15.67 47.87 26.10
CA ASN A 440 16.13 47.98 27.49
C ASN A 440 17.39 47.15 27.79
N GLY A 441 18.15 46.77 26.76
CA GLY A 441 19.44 46.09 26.89
C GLY A 441 19.41 44.58 26.67
N GLY A 442 18.27 44.04 26.22
CA GLY A 442 18.12 42.62 25.90
C GLY A 442 18.16 41.70 27.12
N ASN A 443 18.22 40.39 26.86
CA ASN A 443 18.32 39.31 27.85
C ASN A 443 17.32 39.44 29.02
N ARG A 444 16.05 39.65 28.71
CA ARG A 444 14.98 39.89 29.70
C ARG A 444 13.62 39.58 29.12
N PHE A 445 12.62 39.52 30.00
CA PHE A 445 11.22 39.47 29.60
C PHE A 445 10.50 40.78 29.97
N GLN A 446 9.50 41.13 29.18
CA GLN A 446 8.60 42.25 29.39
C GLN A 446 7.17 41.77 29.14
N GLY A 447 6.24 42.12 30.02
CA GLY A 447 4.80 41.97 29.81
C GLY A 447 4.11 43.31 29.93
#